data_AF-A0A8B6EX44-F1
#
_entry.id   AF-A0A8B6EX44-F1
#
_cell.length_a   1.000
_cell.length_b   1.000
_cell.length_c   1.000
_cell.angle_alpha   90.00
_cell.angle_beta   90.00
_cell.angle_gamma   90.00
#
_symmetry.space_group_name_H-M   'P 1'
#
loop_
_entity.id
_entity.type
_entity.pdbx_description
1 polymer ?
#
loop_
_entity_poly.entity_id
_entity_poly.type
_entity_poly.pdbx_seq_one_letter_code
_entity_poly.pdbx_strand_id
1 'polypeptide(L)'
;MLLETLQLMSLNIKHFKDECERKSMEFITLRFQRPAALKNYKEVENIINDCEQCLVAVLENLNEKSRGSEMHNKDRELRMSSDRLTNLKERFGQLEEENALLNKTLHATKQEKDEMQLSLRPLVQDKDREIEGIKNRLAHFQHSYGKLENENASLKTALEGNIQEKNELILRVKHIEEKNATIMDSFEKKCRENEDLKTRLSQVAGAKLMAGNTSIADLGDKYRPTRIAELYSELYDNEWTEAVDDLVSTKWSEDQIVRHLFIILQGCYKACCQLASQQMQDLVRKLFLDTSSSADVSLSSKDYMYSRTNRVCELKTVHVSSMEPLELRIQMYTIISTFSIN
;
A
#
# COMPACT_ATOMS: atom_id res chain seq x y z
N MET A 1 75.55 -53.06 -11.19
CA MET A 1 74.71 -53.59 -12.30
C MET A 1 75.50 -54.01 -13.54
N LEU A 2 76.04 -53.15 -14.41
CA LEU A 2 76.84 -53.61 -15.58
C LEU A 2 78.19 -54.24 -15.22
N LEU A 3 78.79 -53.85 -14.07
CA LEU A 3 80.07 -54.41 -13.60
C LEU A 3 79.90 -55.79 -12.95
N GLU A 4 78.77 -56.03 -12.27
CA GLU A 4 78.46 -57.31 -11.61
C GLU A 4 78.08 -58.40 -12.61
N THR A 5 77.38 -58.05 -13.70
CA THR A 5 77.08 -59.00 -14.77
C THR A 5 78.33 -59.43 -15.55
N LEU A 6 79.32 -58.55 -15.70
CA LEU A 6 80.61 -58.89 -16.32
C LEU A 6 81.48 -59.79 -15.41
N GLN A 7 81.44 -59.60 -14.09
CA GLN A 7 82.14 -60.48 -13.15
C GLN A 7 81.52 -61.89 -13.09
N LEU A 8 80.19 -62.02 -13.18
CA LEU A 8 79.52 -63.32 -13.22
C LEU A 8 79.80 -64.09 -14.52
N MET A 9 79.86 -63.41 -15.68
CA MET A 9 80.24 -64.05 -16.95
C MET A 9 81.71 -64.51 -16.96
N SER A 10 82.62 -63.75 -16.35
CA SER A 10 84.02 -64.14 -16.23
C SER A 10 84.21 -65.43 -15.42
N LEU A 11 83.43 -65.63 -14.35
CA LEU A 11 83.51 -66.82 -13.51
C LEU A 11 83.01 -68.09 -14.23
N ASN A 12 81.92 -67.97 -14.99
CA ASN A 12 81.33 -69.09 -15.72
C ASN A 12 82.23 -69.56 -16.89
N ILE A 13 82.92 -68.64 -17.57
CA ILE A 13 83.86 -69.00 -18.64
C ILE A 13 85.07 -69.75 -18.06
N LYS A 14 85.54 -69.38 -16.87
CA LYS A 14 86.64 -70.08 -16.19
C LYS A 14 86.27 -71.51 -15.81
N HIS A 15 85.09 -71.71 -15.22
CA HIS A 15 84.60 -73.05 -14.87
C HIS A 15 84.44 -73.97 -16.10
N PHE A 16 83.95 -73.42 -17.22
CA PHE A 16 83.79 -74.20 -18.45
C PHE A 16 85.15 -74.62 -19.05
N LYS A 17 86.16 -73.75 -18.96
CA LYS A 17 87.51 -74.05 -19.44
C LYS A 17 88.17 -75.17 -18.61
N ASP A 18 88.06 -75.10 -17.28
CA ASP A 18 88.64 -76.09 -16.37
C ASP A 18 88.00 -77.48 -16.56
N GLU A 19 86.71 -77.53 -16.91
CA GLU A 19 85.99 -78.78 -17.17
C GLU A 19 86.33 -79.42 -18.53
N CYS A 20 86.62 -78.60 -19.54
CA CYS A 20 87.13 -79.08 -20.84
C CYS A 20 88.56 -79.64 -20.73
N GLU A 21 89.44 -79.00 -19.95
CA GLU A 21 90.81 -79.48 -19.74
C GLU A 21 90.85 -80.81 -18.95
N ARG A 22 89.94 -80.98 -17.96
CA ARG A 22 89.77 -82.24 -17.22
C ARG A 22 89.37 -83.42 -18.12
N LYS A 23 88.41 -83.22 -19.02
CA LYS A 23 87.96 -84.27 -19.95
C LYS A 23 88.97 -84.59 -21.05
N SER A 24 89.80 -83.62 -21.45
CA SER A 24 90.91 -83.83 -22.38
C SER A 24 92.01 -84.73 -21.78
N MET A 25 92.33 -84.57 -20.49
CA MET A 25 93.29 -85.42 -19.77
C MET A 25 92.78 -86.86 -19.56
N GLU A 26 91.48 -87.06 -19.35
CA GLU A 26 90.86 -88.40 -19.28
C GLU A 26 90.98 -89.17 -20.62
N PHE A 27 90.95 -88.45 -21.75
CA PHE A 27 91.07 -89.04 -23.08
C PHE A 27 92.51 -89.42 -23.46
N ILE A 28 93.51 -88.73 -22.89
CA ILE A 28 94.93 -89.01 -23.12
C ILE A 28 95.41 -90.22 -22.28
N THR A 29 94.77 -90.48 -21.15
CA THR A 29 95.11 -91.60 -20.25
C THR A 29 94.64 -92.96 -20.79
N LEU A 30 93.65 -92.98 -21.70
CA LEU A 30 93.15 -94.22 -22.34
C LEU A 30 93.95 -94.69 -23.57
N ARG A 31 95.02 -93.96 -23.96
CA ARG A 31 95.76 -94.23 -25.21
C ARG A 31 97.05 -95.04 -25.05
N PHE A 32 97.38 -95.52 -23.85
CA PHE A 32 98.68 -96.18 -23.55
C PHE A 32 98.62 -97.64 -23.07
N GLN A 33 97.54 -98.37 -23.33
CA GLN A 33 97.48 -99.82 -23.08
C GLN A 33 97.05 -100.61 -24.32
N ARG A 34 98.03 -100.81 -25.20
CA ARG A 34 98.08 -101.76 -26.32
C ARG A 34 99.54 -102.21 -26.27
N PRO A 35 99.98 -103.48 -26.02
CA PRO A 35 99.53 -104.68 -26.78
C PRO A 35 99.83 -106.07 -26.13
N ALA A 36 98.85 -106.96 -25.97
CA ALA A 36 99.13 -108.40 -25.87
C ALA A 36 97.89 -109.22 -26.23
N ALA A 37 97.84 -109.71 -27.47
CA ALA A 37 97.13 -110.94 -27.90
C ALA A 37 96.83 -110.90 -29.41
N LEU A 38 97.87 -110.70 -30.23
CA LEU A 38 97.80 -111.04 -31.65
C LEU A 38 98.03 -112.56 -31.79
N LYS A 39 97.00 -113.36 -31.47
CA LYS A 39 96.96 -114.78 -31.87
C LYS A 39 95.57 -115.40 -31.97
N ASN A 40 94.49 -114.61 -32.09
CA ASN A 40 93.12 -115.13 -32.32
C ASN A 40 92.33 -114.28 -33.35
N TYR A 41 93.01 -113.74 -34.36
CA TYR A 41 92.42 -112.78 -35.31
C TYR A 41 91.41 -113.39 -36.31
N LYS A 42 91.30 -114.73 -36.41
CA LYS A 42 90.35 -115.40 -37.33
C LYS A 42 89.03 -115.84 -36.69
N GLU A 43 88.97 -116.01 -35.37
CA GLU A 43 87.70 -116.27 -34.67
C GLU A 43 86.95 -114.97 -34.35
N VAL A 44 87.68 -113.88 -34.12
CA VAL A 44 87.10 -112.55 -33.89
C VAL A 44 86.50 -111.98 -35.18
N GLU A 45 87.04 -112.28 -36.36
CA GLU A 45 86.51 -111.80 -37.64
C GLU A 45 85.14 -112.40 -37.99
N ASN A 46 84.88 -113.66 -37.62
CA ASN A 46 83.55 -114.29 -37.78
C ASN A 46 82.53 -113.74 -36.77
N ILE A 47 82.94 -113.48 -35.52
CA ILE A 47 82.07 -112.85 -34.52
C ILE A 47 81.82 -111.38 -34.88
N ILE A 48 82.80 -110.68 -35.46
CA ILE A 48 82.62 -109.31 -35.95
C ILE A 48 81.63 -109.30 -37.12
N ASN A 49 81.70 -110.24 -38.07
CA ASN A 49 80.70 -110.30 -39.16
C ASN A 49 79.28 -110.60 -38.65
N ASP A 50 79.11 -111.50 -37.66
CA ASP A 50 77.80 -111.76 -37.05
C ASP A 50 77.32 -110.57 -36.18
N CYS A 51 78.24 -109.88 -35.51
CA CYS A 51 77.96 -108.64 -34.77
C CYS A 51 77.71 -107.45 -35.68
N GLU A 52 78.31 -107.36 -36.87
CA GLU A 52 78.09 -106.33 -37.87
C GLU A 52 76.73 -106.53 -38.53
N GLN A 53 76.33 -107.77 -38.83
CA GLN A 53 74.96 -108.05 -39.28
C GLN A 53 73.92 -107.79 -38.18
N CYS A 54 74.22 -108.11 -36.91
CA CYS A 54 73.37 -107.72 -35.78
C CYS A 54 73.36 -106.20 -35.55
N LEU A 55 74.47 -105.49 -35.72
CA LEU A 55 74.56 -104.04 -35.58
C LEU A 55 73.85 -103.33 -36.72
N VAL A 56 73.91 -103.83 -37.95
CA VAL A 56 73.12 -103.31 -39.08
C VAL A 56 71.63 -103.53 -38.81
N ALA A 57 71.21 -104.71 -38.33
CA ALA A 57 69.82 -104.96 -37.96
C ALA A 57 69.33 -104.15 -36.75
N VAL A 58 70.21 -103.85 -35.78
CA VAL A 58 69.92 -103.01 -34.61
C VAL A 58 69.95 -101.53 -34.99
N LEU A 59 70.84 -101.11 -35.88
CA LEU A 59 70.91 -99.73 -36.39
C LEU A 59 69.76 -99.44 -37.34
N GLU A 60 69.30 -100.40 -38.14
CA GLU A 60 68.07 -100.27 -38.94
C GLU A 60 66.84 -100.19 -38.02
N ASN A 61 66.74 -101.04 -36.98
CA ASN A 61 65.68 -100.94 -35.97
C ASN A 61 65.72 -99.64 -35.14
N LEU A 62 66.90 -99.12 -34.80
CA LEU A 62 67.06 -97.87 -34.06
C LEU A 62 66.86 -96.64 -34.95
N ASN A 63 67.21 -96.71 -36.23
CA ASN A 63 66.98 -95.62 -37.19
C ASN A 63 65.50 -95.56 -37.61
N GLU A 64 64.80 -96.69 -37.68
CA GLU A 64 63.33 -96.74 -37.82
C GLU A 64 62.60 -96.31 -36.54
N LYS A 65 63.08 -96.65 -35.35
CA LYS A 65 62.53 -96.14 -34.07
C LYS A 65 62.84 -94.66 -33.82
N SER A 66 64.00 -94.15 -34.24
CA SER A 66 64.39 -92.74 -34.10
C SER A 66 63.67 -91.85 -35.13
N ARG A 67 63.53 -92.30 -36.39
CA ARG A 67 62.67 -91.63 -37.38
C ARG A 67 61.19 -91.72 -37.01
N GLY A 68 60.72 -92.83 -36.45
CA GLY A 68 59.34 -92.98 -35.98
C GLY A 68 59.00 -92.09 -34.78
N SER A 69 59.88 -91.98 -33.77
CA SER A 69 59.58 -91.21 -32.55
C SER A 69 59.82 -89.70 -32.69
N GLU A 70 60.83 -89.24 -33.44
CA GLU A 70 61.01 -87.80 -33.71
C GLU A 70 59.97 -87.26 -34.70
N MET A 71 59.58 -88.05 -35.71
CA MET A 71 58.53 -87.66 -36.65
C MET A 71 57.16 -87.64 -35.97
N HIS A 72 56.86 -88.59 -35.07
CA HIS A 72 55.64 -88.52 -34.28
C HIS A 72 55.61 -87.36 -33.27
N ASN A 73 56.74 -86.99 -32.66
CA ASN A 73 56.78 -85.80 -31.79
C ASN A 73 56.66 -84.50 -32.61
N LYS A 74 57.36 -84.38 -33.73
CA LYS A 74 57.24 -83.22 -34.64
C LYS A 74 55.84 -83.12 -35.23
N ASP A 75 55.22 -84.22 -35.64
CA ASP A 75 53.82 -84.24 -36.09
C ASP A 75 52.84 -83.86 -34.98
N ARG A 76 53.10 -84.30 -33.74
CA ARG A 76 52.27 -83.90 -32.59
C ARG A 76 52.39 -82.40 -32.31
N GLU A 77 53.60 -81.84 -32.36
CA GLU A 77 53.82 -80.40 -32.21
C GLU A 77 53.26 -79.59 -33.38
N LEU A 78 53.35 -80.11 -34.62
CA LEU A 78 52.72 -79.54 -35.82
C LEU A 78 51.20 -79.57 -35.72
N ARG A 79 50.60 -80.66 -35.26
CA ARG A 79 49.16 -80.77 -35.00
C ARG A 79 48.73 -79.78 -33.92
N MET A 80 49.41 -79.74 -32.77
CA MET A 80 49.10 -78.77 -31.72
C MET A 80 49.29 -77.31 -32.19
N SER A 81 50.29 -77.03 -33.03
CA SER A 81 50.49 -75.69 -33.60
C SER A 81 49.44 -75.36 -34.65
N SER A 82 49.04 -76.33 -35.47
CA SER A 82 47.94 -76.21 -36.42
C SER A 82 46.62 -75.92 -35.70
N ASP A 83 46.33 -76.65 -34.61
CA ASP A 83 45.15 -76.45 -33.77
C ASP A 83 45.18 -75.09 -33.06
N ARG A 84 46.35 -74.60 -32.64
CA ARG A 84 46.50 -73.23 -32.14
C ARG A 84 46.25 -72.19 -33.23
N LEU A 85 46.70 -72.46 -34.46
CA LEU A 85 46.51 -71.58 -35.61
C LEU A 85 45.05 -71.50 -36.05
N THR A 86 44.32 -72.62 -36.04
CA THR A 86 42.88 -72.64 -36.31
C THR A 86 42.11 -71.90 -35.22
N ASN A 87 42.40 -72.16 -33.95
CA ASN A 87 41.79 -71.43 -32.82
C ASN A 87 42.07 -69.91 -32.89
N LEU A 88 43.30 -69.51 -33.23
CA LEU A 88 43.65 -68.09 -33.39
C LEU A 88 42.88 -67.46 -34.55
N LYS A 89 42.76 -68.16 -35.69
CA LYS A 89 41.97 -67.67 -36.84
C LYS A 89 40.50 -67.50 -36.49
N GLU A 90 39.90 -68.47 -35.80
CA GLU A 90 38.52 -68.35 -35.32
C GLU A 90 38.35 -67.17 -34.36
N ARG A 91 39.31 -66.97 -33.44
CA ARG A 91 39.28 -65.82 -32.53
C ARG A 91 39.42 -64.49 -33.25
N PHE A 92 40.26 -64.41 -34.28
CA PHE A 92 40.37 -63.21 -35.12
C PHE A 92 39.05 -62.91 -35.84
N GLY A 93 38.39 -63.92 -36.41
CA GLY A 93 37.07 -63.74 -37.03
C GLY A 93 36.01 -63.25 -36.05
N GLN A 94 35.98 -63.79 -34.83
CA GLN A 94 35.09 -63.29 -33.77
C GLN A 94 35.36 -61.82 -33.41
N LEU A 95 36.65 -61.43 -33.31
CA LEU A 95 37.03 -60.06 -33.01
C LEU A 95 36.68 -59.09 -34.15
N GLU A 96 36.77 -59.53 -35.41
CA GLU A 96 36.34 -58.76 -36.57
C GLU A 96 34.82 -58.54 -36.56
N GLU A 97 34.05 -59.58 -36.26
CA GLU A 97 32.59 -59.50 -36.13
C GLU A 97 32.17 -58.59 -34.95
N GLU A 98 32.84 -58.71 -33.81
CA GLU A 98 32.64 -57.85 -32.64
C GLU A 98 32.97 -56.38 -32.95
N ASN A 99 34.06 -56.10 -33.66
CA ASN A 99 34.42 -54.75 -34.10
C ASN A 99 33.38 -54.17 -35.08
N ALA A 100 32.87 -54.99 -36.00
CA ALA A 100 31.83 -54.57 -36.93
C ALA A 100 30.54 -54.19 -36.19
N LEU A 101 30.14 -55.00 -35.19
CA LEU A 101 28.99 -54.73 -34.34
C LEU A 101 29.18 -53.47 -33.48
N LEU A 102 30.37 -53.28 -32.90
CA LEU A 102 30.71 -52.10 -32.10
C LEU A 102 30.64 -50.83 -32.93
N ASN A 103 31.18 -50.84 -34.16
CA ASN A 103 31.11 -49.70 -35.07
C ASN A 103 29.66 -49.38 -35.47
N LYS A 104 28.84 -50.40 -35.71
CA LYS A 104 27.41 -50.19 -36.02
C LYS A 104 26.68 -49.54 -34.84
N THR A 105 26.93 -50.02 -33.62
CA THR A 105 26.36 -49.43 -32.39
C THR A 105 26.86 -48.00 -32.15
N LEU A 106 28.14 -47.73 -32.41
CA LEU A 106 28.71 -46.38 -32.32
C LEU A 106 28.07 -45.41 -33.32
N HIS A 107 27.78 -45.86 -34.54
CA HIS A 107 27.08 -45.04 -35.52
C HIS A 107 25.63 -44.77 -35.13
N ALA A 108 24.90 -45.78 -34.64
CA ALA A 108 23.53 -45.60 -34.16
C ALA A 108 23.45 -44.61 -32.99
N THR A 109 24.33 -44.76 -31.99
CA THR A 109 24.37 -43.84 -30.84
C THR A 109 24.76 -42.40 -31.22
N LYS A 110 25.64 -42.21 -32.22
CA LYS A 110 25.94 -40.88 -32.76
C LYS A 110 24.72 -40.26 -33.44
N GLN A 111 24.00 -41.05 -34.25
CA GLN A 111 22.80 -40.59 -34.91
C GLN A 111 21.72 -40.19 -33.90
N GLU A 112 21.46 -41.03 -32.89
CA GLU A 112 20.51 -40.72 -31.82
C GLU A 112 20.89 -39.43 -31.06
N LYS A 113 22.19 -39.23 -30.81
CA LYS A 113 22.69 -37.99 -30.20
C LYS A 113 22.40 -36.77 -31.08
N ASP A 114 22.65 -36.87 -32.38
CA ASP A 114 22.41 -35.77 -33.32
C ASP A 114 20.91 -35.45 -33.45
N GLU A 115 20.05 -36.48 -33.46
CA GLU A 115 18.59 -36.35 -33.44
C GLU A 115 18.09 -35.68 -32.15
N MET A 116 18.60 -36.10 -30.99
CA MET A 116 18.30 -35.44 -29.71
C MET A 116 18.75 -33.98 -29.71
N GLN A 117 19.94 -33.69 -30.26
CA GLN A 117 20.46 -32.33 -30.34
C GLN A 117 19.63 -31.45 -31.27
N LEU A 118 19.14 -31.99 -32.38
CA LEU A 118 18.21 -31.33 -33.30
C LEU A 118 16.86 -31.04 -32.62
N SER A 119 16.33 -31.96 -31.82
CA SER A 119 15.08 -31.81 -31.08
C SER A 119 15.19 -30.80 -29.92
N LEU A 120 16.33 -30.77 -29.22
CA LEU A 120 16.56 -29.83 -28.10
C LEU A 120 16.79 -28.39 -28.55
N ARG A 121 17.38 -28.18 -29.73
CA ARG A 121 17.69 -26.84 -30.25
C ARG A 121 16.49 -25.87 -30.29
N PRO A 122 15.32 -26.21 -30.87
CA PRO A 122 14.18 -25.30 -30.88
C PRO A 122 13.66 -25.02 -29.46
N LEU A 123 13.70 -26.01 -28.57
CA LEU A 123 13.24 -25.85 -27.19
C LEU A 123 14.10 -24.83 -26.42
N VAL A 124 15.43 -24.89 -26.61
CA VAL A 124 16.37 -23.91 -26.04
C VAL A 124 16.10 -22.52 -26.61
N GLN A 125 15.91 -22.41 -27.92
CA GLN A 125 15.61 -21.12 -28.57
C GLN A 125 14.30 -20.51 -28.09
N ASP A 126 13.26 -21.32 -27.89
CA ASP A 126 11.98 -20.85 -27.38
C ASP A 126 12.08 -20.39 -25.93
N LYS A 127 12.88 -21.09 -25.11
CA LYS A 127 13.15 -20.66 -23.73
C LYS A 127 13.97 -19.38 -23.68
N ASP A 128 14.94 -19.20 -24.58
CA ASP A 128 15.69 -17.95 -24.68
C ASP A 128 14.78 -16.77 -25.06
N ARG A 129 13.84 -16.97 -25.99
CA ARG A 129 12.82 -15.97 -26.34
C ARG A 129 11.92 -15.63 -25.15
N GLU A 130 11.49 -16.63 -24.38
CA GLU A 130 10.66 -16.45 -23.19
C GLU A 130 11.40 -15.65 -22.11
N ILE A 131 12.66 -16.00 -21.86
CA ILE A 131 13.56 -15.28 -20.93
C ILE A 131 13.71 -13.83 -21.36
N GLU A 132 13.93 -13.57 -22.65
CA GLU A 132 14.08 -12.20 -23.15
C GLU A 132 12.77 -11.40 -23.03
N GLY A 133 11.62 -12.04 -23.27
CA GLY A 133 10.31 -11.45 -23.01
C GLY A 133 10.10 -11.09 -21.54
N ILE A 134 10.53 -11.95 -20.61
CA ILE A 134 10.47 -11.68 -19.16
C ILE A 134 11.40 -10.52 -18.78
N LYS A 135 12.63 -10.48 -19.29
CA LYS A 135 13.57 -9.37 -19.04
C LYS A 135 13.02 -8.04 -19.50
N ASN A 136 12.41 -7.98 -20.69
CA ASN A 136 11.81 -6.76 -21.21
C ASN A 136 10.64 -6.27 -20.33
N ARG A 137 9.78 -7.19 -19.87
CA ARG A 137 8.72 -6.85 -18.91
C ARG A 137 9.29 -6.36 -17.58
N LEU A 138 10.34 -7.00 -17.08
CA LEU A 138 11.00 -6.59 -15.84
C LEU A 138 11.59 -5.17 -15.95
N ALA A 139 12.26 -4.85 -17.06
CA ALA A 139 12.78 -3.52 -17.32
C ALA A 139 11.66 -2.46 -17.38
N HIS A 140 10.52 -2.79 -18.01
CA HIS A 140 9.35 -1.90 -18.03
C HIS A 140 8.79 -1.66 -16.62
N PHE A 141 8.65 -2.71 -15.80
CA PHE A 141 8.20 -2.59 -14.41
C PHE A 141 9.17 -1.77 -13.56
N GLN A 142 10.48 -1.97 -13.72
CA GLN A 142 11.50 -1.19 -13.02
C GLN A 142 11.41 0.29 -13.37
N HIS A 143 11.24 0.63 -14.65
CA HIS A 143 11.04 2.03 -15.08
C HIS A 143 9.77 2.64 -14.51
N SER A 144 8.66 1.89 -14.54
CA SER A 144 7.39 2.33 -13.95
C SER A 144 7.50 2.56 -12.44
N TYR A 145 8.17 1.65 -11.73
CA TYR A 145 8.43 1.79 -10.29
C TYR A 145 9.24 3.04 -9.97
N GLY A 146 10.32 3.31 -10.72
CA GLY A 146 11.12 4.52 -10.55
C GLY A 146 10.33 5.82 -10.79
N LYS A 147 9.37 5.83 -11.73
CA LYS A 147 8.47 6.98 -11.91
C LYS A 147 7.58 7.20 -10.69
N LEU A 148 6.95 6.15 -10.18
CA LEU A 148 6.10 6.23 -8.99
C LEU A 148 6.88 6.64 -7.75
N GLU A 149 8.14 6.20 -7.62
CA GLU A 149 9.03 6.60 -6.53
C GLU A 149 9.34 8.11 -6.58
N ASN A 150 9.64 8.64 -7.77
CA ASN A 150 9.87 10.08 -7.97
C ASN A 150 8.60 10.92 -7.72
N GLU A 151 7.43 10.45 -8.16
CA GLU A 151 6.14 11.09 -7.89
C GLU A 151 5.85 11.14 -6.39
N ASN A 152 6.06 10.02 -5.69
CA ASN A 152 5.92 9.96 -4.23
C ASN A 152 6.89 10.90 -3.50
N ALA A 153 8.14 10.98 -3.93
CA ALA A 153 9.11 11.92 -3.36
C ALA A 153 8.69 13.39 -3.57
N SER A 154 8.15 13.71 -4.75
CA SER A 154 7.65 15.04 -5.08
C SER A 154 6.42 15.40 -4.23
N LEU A 155 5.45 14.48 -4.11
CA LEU A 155 4.26 14.66 -3.29
C LEU A 155 4.60 14.82 -1.80
N LYS A 156 5.58 14.06 -1.30
CA LYS A 156 6.05 14.18 0.08
C LYS A 156 6.63 15.56 0.35
N THR A 157 7.48 16.06 -0.56
CA THR A 157 8.06 17.41 -0.45
C THR A 157 6.99 18.50 -0.48
N ALA A 158 5.99 18.37 -1.36
CA ALA A 158 4.88 19.30 -1.44
C ALA A 158 4.01 19.29 -0.16
N LEU A 159 3.77 18.11 0.40
CA LEU A 159 3.03 17.96 1.66
C LEU A 159 3.77 18.62 2.83
N GLU A 160 5.09 18.43 2.93
CA GLU A 160 5.93 19.06 3.96
C GLU A 160 5.88 20.60 3.84
N GLY A 161 5.94 21.14 2.61
CA GLY A 161 5.76 22.57 2.35
C GLY A 161 4.40 23.10 2.80
N ASN A 162 3.31 22.40 2.49
CA ASN A 162 1.96 22.79 2.90
C ASN A 162 1.78 22.75 4.43
N ILE A 163 2.42 21.79 5.11
CA ILE A 163 2.41 21.73 6.59
C ILE A 163 3.12 22.94 7.17
N GLN A 164 4.25 23.35 6.60
CA GLN A 164 4.98 24.54 7.03
C GLN A 164 4.14 25.81 6.84
N GLU A 165 3.54 26.00 5.66
CA GLU A 165 2.68 27.16 5.38
C GLU A 165 1.47 27.20 6.33
N LYS A 166 0.82 26.06 6.57
CA LYS A 166 -0.28 25.95 7.53
C LYS A 166 0.15 26.38 8.93
N ASN A 167 1.33 25.96 9.39
CA ASN A 167 1.84 26.32 10.71
C ASN A 167 2.12 27.83 10.80
N GLU A 168 2.64 28.46 9.75
CA GLU A 168 2.82 29.90 9.70
C GLU A 168 1.48 30.65 9.75
N LEU A 169 0.46 30.16 9.04
CA LEU A 169 -0.88 30.75 9.08
C LEU A 169 -1.51 30.62 10.47
N ILE A 170 -1.35 29.47 11.14
CA ILE A 170 -1.83 29.29 12.52
C ILE A 170 -1.20 30.32 13.46
N LEU A 171 0.11 30.57 13.34
CA LEU A 171 0.79 31.59 14.14
C LEU A 171 0.26 33.00 13.86
N ARG A 172 -0.01 33.32 12.59
CA ARG A 172 -0.59 34.63 12.22
C ARG A 172 -2.00 34.81 12.76
N VAL A 173 -2.84 33.78 12.66
CA VAL A 173 -4.21 33.80 13.20
C VAL A 173 -4.18 34.06 14.71
N LYS A 174 -3.33 33.33 15.45
CA LYS A 174 -3.17 33.53 16.89
C LYS A 174 -2.76 34.97 17.25
N HIS A 175 -1.80 35.54 16.51
CA HIS A 175 -1.38 36.93 16.72
C HIS A 175 -2.50 37.95 16.43
N ILE A 176 -3.34 37.69 15.43
CA ILE A 176 -4.49 38.55 15.11
C ILE A 176 -5.54 38.44 16.22
N GLU A 177 -5.81 37.24 16.74
CA GLU A 177 -6.73 37.03 17.85
C GLU A 177 -6.28 37.79 19.11
N GLU A 178 -5.00 37.73 19.46
CA GLU A 178 -4.41 38.46 20.58
C GLU A 178 -4.54 39.99 20.41
N LYS A 179 -4.32 40.50 19.20
CA LYS A 179 -4.52 41.93 18.87
C LYS A 179 -5.99 42.34 18.95
N ASN A 180 -6.90 41.52 18.44
CA ASN A 180 -8.33 41.79 18.49
C ASN A 180 -8.83 41.85 19.93
N ALA A 181 -8.38 40.94 20.79
CA ALA A 181 -8.70 40.98 22.22
C ALA A 181 -8.23 42.30 22.86
N THR A 182 -7.00 42.73 22.57
CA THR A 182 -6.45 43.99 23.10
C THR A 182 -7.24 45.22 22.60
N ILE A 183 -7.63 45.22 21.32
CA ILE A 183 -8.43 46.30 20.74
C ILE A 183 -9.81 46.34 21.40
N MET A 184 -10.47 45.20 21.56
CA MET A 184 -11.79 45.10 22.20
C MET A 184 -11.75 45.63 23.64
N ASP A 185 -10.75 45.25 24.44
CA ASP A 185 -10.58 45.77 25.81
C ASP A 185 -10.43 47.30 25.83
N SER A 186 -9.64 47.85 24.91
CA SER A 186 -9.45 49.29 24.79
C SER A 186 -10.72 50.02 24.36
N PHE A 187 -11.50 49.41 23.46
CA PHE A 187 -12.76 49.92 22.95
C PHE A 187 -13.83 49.93 24.05
N GLU A 188 -13.97 48.85 24.80
CA GLU A 188 -14.88 48.78 25.95
C GLU A 188 -14.57 49.83 27.02
N LYS A 189 -13.28 50.08 27.28
CA LYS A 189 -12.86 51.16 28.18
C LYS A 189 -13.31 52.52 27.66
N LYS A 190 -13.16 52.77 26.36
CA LYS A 190 -13.58 54.04 25.73
C LYS A 190 -15.10 54.20 25.71
N CYS A 191 -15.86 53.12 25.49
CA CYS A 191 -17.31 53.12 25.60
C CYS A 191 -17.77 53.49 27.02
N ARG A 192 -17.14 52.91 28.06
CA ARG A 192 -17.42 53.26 29.46
C ARG A 192 -17.12 54.72 29.77
N GLU A 193 -15.96 55.23 29.33
CA GLU A 193 -15.60 56.65 29.49
C GLU A 193 -16.60 57.58 28.79
N ASN A 194 -17.05 57.22 27.59
CA ASN A 194 -18.01 58.01 26.82
C ASN A 194 -19.39 58.05 27.50
N GLU A 195 -19.89 56.91 28.00
CA GLU A 195 -21.17 56.86 28.72
C GLU A 195 -21.14 57.65 30.05
N ASP A 196 -20.02 57.61 30.79
CA ASP A 196 -19.83 58.47 31.98
C ASP A 196 -19.89 59.97 31.60
N LEU A 197 -19.16 60.37 30.54
CA LEU A 197 -19.15 61.75 30.07
C LEU A 197 -20.53 62.21 29.58
N LYS A 198 -21.25 61.38 28.82
CA LYS A 198 -22.63 61.65 28.39
C LYS A 198 -23.55 61.83 29.59
N THR A 199 -23.48 60.94 30.57
CA THR A 199 -24.30 61.01 31.79
C THR A 199 -24.05 62.31 32.53
N ARG A 200 -22.79 62.67 32.73
CA ARG A 200 -22.40 63.92 33.40
C ARG A 200 -22.84 65.16 32.63
N LEU A 201 -22.67 65.15 31.30
CA LEU A 201 -23.09 66.27 30.44
C LEU A 201 -24.60 66.46 30.49
N SER A 202 -25.38 65.38 30.41
CA SER A 202 -26.85 65.41 30.53
C SER A 202 -27.31 65.95 31.89
N GLN A 203 -26.65 65.57 32.99
CA GLN A 203 -26.94 66.12 34.31
C GLN A 203 -26.67 67.62 34.38
N VAL A 204 -25.52 68.08 33.86
CA VAL A 204 -25.16 69.50 33.83
C VAL A 204 -26.12 70.31 32.94
N ALA A 205 -26.50 69.76 31.78
CA ALA A 205 -27.46 70.38 30.88
C ALA A 205 -28.85 70.49 31.53
N GLY A 206 -29.34 69.41 32.15
CA GLY A 206 -30.61 69.41 32.89
C GLY A 206 -30.63 70.43 34.03
N ALA A 207 -29.57 70.49 34.84
CA ALA A 207 -29.45 71.44 35.93
C ALA A 207 -29.47 72.91 35.44
N LYS A 208 -28.79 73.20 34.33
CA LYS A 208 -28.80 74.54 33.70
C LYS A 208 -30.15 74.92 33.11
N LEU A 209 -30.89 73.96 32.55
CA LEU A 209 -32.23 74.21 32.01
C LEU A 209 -33.27 74.49 33.10
N MET A 210 -33.14 73.87 34.27
CA MET A 210 -34.03 74.10 35.43
C MET A 210 -33.71 75.39 36.19
N ALA A 211 -32.45 75.85 36.17
CA ALA A 211 -32.03 77.08 36.84
C ALA A 211 -32.54 78.33 36.09
N GLY A 212 -33.75 78.79 36.45
CA GLY A 212 -34.27 80.10 36.06
C GLY A 212 -35.53 80.11 35.19
N ASN A 213 -36.18 78.96 34.97
CA ASN A 213 -37.35 78.91 34.09
C ASN A 213 -38.45 77.96 34.63
N THR A 214 -39.35 78.48 35.48
CA THR A 214 -40.54 77.76 35.99
C THR A 214 -41.58 77.41 34.92
N SER A 215 -41.39 77.92 33.70
CA SER A 215 -42.22 77.63 32.52
C SER A 215 -41.78 76.39 31.73
N ILE A 216 -40.58 75.85 31.97
CA ILE A 216 -40.13 74.63 31.29
C ILE A 216 -40.72 73.46 32.05
N ALA A 217 -41.70 72.79 31.42
CA ALA A 217 -42.29 71.56 31.93
C ALA A 217 -41.20 70.54 32.31
N ASP A 218 -41.43 69.81 33.40
CA ASP A 218 -40.51 68.79 33.90
C ASP A 218 -40.10 67.84 32.77
N LEU A 219 -38.83 67.90 32.35
CA LEU A 219 -38.28 67.03 31.32
C LEU A 219 -38.14 65.58 31.81
N GLY A 220 -38.41 65.31 33.09
CA GLY A 220 -38.61 63.98 33.66
C GLY A 220 -40.04 63.44 33.52
N ASP A 221 -41.05 64.27 33.21
CA ASP A 221 -42.42 63.80 33.04
C ASP A 221 -42.56 63.00 31.73
N LYS A 222 -42.76 61.69 31.89
CA LYS A 222 -42.96 60.74 30.79
C LYS A 222 -44.25 61.01 30.01
N TYR A 223 -45.22 61.68 30.61
CA TYR A 223 -46.53 61.96 30.03
C TYR A 223 -46.65 63.39 29.49
N ARG A 224 -45.54 64.15 29.38
CA ARG A 224 -45.60 65.48 28.76
C ARG A 224 -45.99 65.38 27.27
N PRO A 225 -46.76 66.34 26.72
CA PRO A 225 -47.24 66.28 25.33
C PRO A 225 -46.14 66.02 24.29
N THR A 226 -44.97 66.64 24.46
CA THR A 226 -43.82 66.46 23.55
C THR A 226 -43.22 65.05 23.64
N ARG A 227 -43.11 64.48 24.85
CA ARG A 227 -42.59 63.11 25.03
C ARG A 227 -43.58 62.07 24.52
N ILE A 228 -44.88 62.33 24.66
CA ILE A 228 -45.92 61.51 24.04
C ILE A 228 -45.77 61.54 22.52
N ALA A 229 -45.59 62.72 21.91
CA ALA A 229 -45.35 62.82 20.46
C ALA A 229 -44.08 62.07 20.03
N GLU A 230 -42.98 62.20 20.77
CA GLU A 230 -41.74 61.43 20.54
C GLU A 230 -41.96 59.92 20.66
N LEU A 231 -42.66 59.45 21.70
CA LEU A 231 -42.98 58.03 21.89
C LEU A 231 -43.87 57.47 20.76
N TYR A 232 -44.81 58.28 20.24
CA TYR A 232 -45.58 57.90 19.05
C TYR A 232 -44.69 57.81 17.81
N SER A 233 -43.75 58.75 17.61
CA SER A 233 -42.78 58.66 16.52
C SER A 233 -41.86 57.44 16.65
N GLU A 234 -41.34 57.16 17.85
CA GLU A 234 -40.50 55.97 18.13
C GLU A 234 -41.27 54.66 17.90
N LEU A 235 -42.57 54.60 18.25
CA LEU A 235 -43.43 53.45 18.01
C LEU A 235 -43.58 53.15 16.51
N TYR A 236 -43.77 54.18 15.69
CA TYR A 236 -43.89 54.01 14.23
C TYR A 236 -42.57 53.64 13.54
N ASP A 237 -41.43 54.00 14.13
CA ASP A 237 -40.12 53.76 13.53
C ASP A 237 -39.54 52.41 13.97
N ASN A 238 -39.48 52.15 15.27
CA ASN A 238 -38.80 50.95 15.80
C ASN A 238 -39.71 49.73 15.79
N GLU A 239 -40.87 49.82 16.44
CA GLU A 239 -41.72 48.66 16.71
C GLU A 239 -42.47 48.18 15.46
N TRP A 240 -42.83 49.11 14.56
CA TRP A 240 -43.46 48.75 13.28
C TRP A 240 -42.45 48.15 12.31
N THR A 241 -41.21 48.65 12.26
CA THR A 241 -40.15 48.07 11.41
C THR A 241 -39.77 46.68 11.91
N GLU A 242 -39.59 46.50 13.22
CA GLU A 242 -39.28 45.19 13.81
C GLU A 242 -40.42 44.18 13.58
N ALA A 243 -41.68 44.59 13.76
CA ALA A 243 -42.82 43.71 13.48
C ALA A 243 -42.94 43.33 12.00
N VAL A 244 -42.58 44.23 11.08
CA VAL A 244 -42.55 43.92 9.64
C VAL A 244 -41.41 42.94 9.35
N ASP A 245 -40.20 43.19 9.85
CA ASP A 245 -39.04 42.32 9.64
C ASP A 245 -39.29 40.89 10.15
N ASP A 246 -39.89 40.77 11.34
CA ASP A 246 -40.29 39.49 11.92
C ASP A 246 -41.34 38.77 11.06
N LEU A 247 -42.38 39.48 10.59
CA LEU A 247 -43.42 38.88 9.76
C LEU A 247 -42.93 38.51 8.35
N VAL A 248 -42.01 39.28 7.78
CA VAL A 248 -41.33 38.94 6.51
C VAL A 248 -40.52 37.66 6.68
N SER A 249 -39.84 37.47 7.83
CA SER A 249 -39.08 36.25 8.13
C SER A 249 -39.97 34.98 8.13
N THR A 250 -41.27 35.14 8.43
CA THR A 250 -42.27 34.05 8.44
C THR A 250 -42.94 33.78 7.07
N LYS A 251 -42.44 34.37 5.98
CA LYS A 251 -42.91 34.20 4.59
C LYS A 251 -44.30 34.75 4.27
N TRP A 252 -44.79 35.72 5.04
CA TRP A 252 -46.02 36.43 4.68
C TRP A 252 -45.75 37.39 3.50
N SER A 253 -46.73 37.56 2.61
CA SER A 253 -46.60 38.58 1.57
C SER A 253 -46.79 39.98 2.15
N GLU A 254 -46.16 40.98 1.54
CA GLU A 254 -46.23 42.37 2.02
C GLU A 254 -47.68 42.87 2.19
N ASP A 255 -48.58 42.53 1.25
CA ASP A 255 -50.02 42.87 1.34
C ASP A 255 -50.71 42.18 2.54
N GLN A 256 -50.31 40.95 2.89
CA GLN A 256 -50.83 40.26 4.08
C GLN A 256 -50.32 40.90 5.38
N ILE A 257 -49.04 41.27 5.42
CA ILE A 257 -48.41 41.93 6.57
C ILE A 257 -49.09 43.29 6.82
N VAL A 258 -49.20 44.12 5.79
CA VAL A 258 -49.83 45.45 5.89
C VAL A 258 -51.29 45.34 6.35
N ARG A 259 -52.06 44.40 5.80
CA ARG A 259 -53.46 44.17 6.23
C ARG A 259 -53.53 43.74 7.69
N HIS A 260 -52.61 42.89 8.14
CA HIS A 260 -52.61 42.39 9.50
C HIS A 260 -52.25 43.49 10.52
N LEU A 261 -51.19 44.26 10.25
CA LEU A 261 -50.81 45.41 11.07
C LEU A 261 -51.91 46.47 11.12
N PHE A 262 -52.60 46.69 9.99
CA PHE A 262 -53.74 47.60 9.94
C PHE A 262 -54.90 47.16 10.85
N ILE A 263 -55.22 45.86 10.89
CA ILE A 263 -56.25 45.32 11.79
C ILE A 263 -55.87 45.55 13.26
N ILE A 264 -54.61 45.32 13.62
CA ILE A 264 -54.11 45.57 14.98
C ILE A 264 -54.26 47.04 15.33
N LEU A 265 -53.82 47.95 14.44
CA LEU A 265 -53.94 49.39 14.66
C LEU A 265 -55.40 49.83 14.82
N GLN A 266 -56.32 49.30 14.01
CA GLN A 266 -57.75 49.55 14.16
C GLN A 266 -58.29 49.06 15.51
N GLY A 267 -57.82 47.91 15.99
CA GLY A 267 -58.15 47.38 17.31
C GLY A 267 -57.70 48.32 18.44
N CYS A 268 -56.43 48.73 18.41
CA CYS A 268 -55.85 49.68 19.37
C CYS A 268 -56.61 51.01 19.37
N TYR A 269 -56.92 51.56 18.20
CA TYR A 269 -57.67 52.81 18.09
C TYR A 269 -59.05 52.70 18.74
N LYS A 270 -59.80 51.62 18.45
CA LYS A 270 -61.12 51.38 19.06
C LYS A 270 -61.03 51.25 20.59
N ALA A 271 -60.04 50.52 21.10
CA ALA A 271 -59.81 50.38 22.53
C ALA A 271 -59.52 51.73 23.19
N CYS A 272 -58.65 52.56 22.58
CA CYS A 272 -58.36 53.90 23.05
C CYS A 272 -59.60 54.80 23.07
N CYS A 273 -60.44 54.76 22.03
CA CYS A 273 -61.70 55.51 22.01
C CYS A 273 -62.67 55.07 23.12
N GLN A 274 -62.76 53.76 23.37
CA GLN A 274 -63.59 53.22 24.46
C GLN A 274 -63.07 53.66 25.83
N LEU A 275 -61.76 53.52 26.08
CA LEU A 275 -61.13 53.94 27.33
C LEU A 275 -61.28 55.45 27.56
N ALA A 276 -61.02 56.28 26.54
CA ALA A 276 -61.21 57.73 26.65
C ALA A 276 -62.67 58.09 26.97
N SER A 277 -63.63 57.39 26.35
CA SER A 277 -65.05 57.59 26.63
C SER A 277 -65.41 57.19 28.07
N GLN A 278 -64.88 56.05 28.56
CA GLN A 278 -65.07 55.60 29.94
C GLN A 278 -64.44 56.58 30.94
N GLN A 279 -63.20 57.01 30.71
CA GLN A 279 -62.51 57.98 31.55
C GLN A 279 -63.27 59.32 31.61
N MET A 280 -63.78 59.79 30.47
CA MET A 280 -64.60 61.01 30.43
C MET A 280 -65.90 60.82 31.21
N GLN A 281 -66.58 59.68 31.05
CA GLN A 281 -67.79 59.37 31.84
C GLN A 281 -67.50 59.30 33.34
N ASP A 282 -66.38 58.70 33.73
CA ASP A 282 -65.95 58.62 35.12
C ASP A 282 -65.60 59.99 35.70
N LEU A 283 -64.94 60.85 34.92
CA LEU A 283 -64.67 62.24 35.30
C LEU A 283 -65.97 63.03 35.46
N VAL A 284 -66.88 62.96 34.49
CA VAL A 284 -68.20 63.60 34.58
C VAL A 284 -68.96 63.06 35.79
N ARG A 285 -68.92 61.75 36.03
CA ARG A 285 -69.57 61.15 37.21
C ARG A 285 -69.00 61.74 38.49
N LYS A 286 -67.68 61.76 38.67
CA LYS A 286 -67.01 62.31 39.86
C LYS A 286 -67.26 63.81 40.04
N LEU A 287 -67.28 64.58 38.95
CA LEU A 287 -67.47 66.02 39.02
C LEU A 287 -68.93 66.45 39.28
N PHE A 288 -69.91 65.64 38.89
CA PHE A 288 -71.33 66.03 38.90
C PHE A 288 -72.27 65.15 39.76
N LEU A 289 -71.83 64.00 40.27
CA LEU A 289 -72.65 63.16 41.16
C LEU A 289 -72.28 63.29 42.65
N ASP A 290 -71.11 63.82 42.99
CA ASP A 290 -70.76 64.18 44.38
C ASP A 290 -71.48 65.44 44.87
N THR A 291 -72.20 66.15 44.01
CA THR A 291 -73.02 67.33 44.36
C THR A 291 -74.49 67.00 44.65
N SER A 292 -74.84 65.71 44.79
CA SER A 292 -76.19 65.27 45.23
C SER A 292 -76.42 65.43 46.74
N SER A 293 -76.02 66.58 47.28
CA SER A 293 -76.70 67.22 48.40
C SER A 293 -77.05 68.63 47.92
N SER A 294 -78.34 68.83 47.63
CA SER A 294 -79.00 70.10 47.30
C SER A 294 -79.20 70.45 45.81
N ALA A 295 -80.44 70.16 45.38
CA ALA A 295 -81.32 70.98 44.53
C ALA A 295 -81.16 70.98 42.99
N ASP A 296 -82.25 70.51 42.37
CA ASP A 296 -82.87 70.94 41.11
C ASP A 296 -82.10 71.92 40.22
N VAL A 297 -81.54 71.42 39.12
CA VAL A 297 -81.43 72.17 37.86
C VAL A 297 -81.77 71.26 36.68
N SER A 298 -82.65 71.78 35.85
CA SER A 298 -83.32 71.18 34.70
C SER A 298 -82.39 70.65 33.60
N LEU A 299 -82.87 69.59 32.97
CA LEU A 299 -82.33 68.93 31.79
C LEU A 299 -82.21 69.90 30.60
N SER A 300 -80.97 70.10 30.11
CA SER A 300 -80.72 70.58 28.74
C SER A 300 -79.27 70.29 28.27
N SER A 301 -78.32 70.02 29.18
CA SER A 301 -76.90 69.84 28.81
C SER A 301 -76.46 68.38 28.61
N LYS A 302 -77.29 67.39 28.97
CA LYS A 302 -76.95 65.96 28.84
C LYS A 302 -76.87 65.48 27.38
N ASP A 303 -77.62 66.10 26.46
CA ASP A 303 -77.65 65.67 25.06
C ASP A 303 -76.50 66.24 24.21
N TYR A 304 -75.86 67.33 24.65
CA TYR A 304 -74.82 68.01 23.85
C TYR A 304 -73.44 67.36 23.96
N MET A 305 -73.13 66.70 25.08
CA MET A 305 -71.85 66.00 25.28
C MET A 305 -71.88 64.53 24.85
N TYR A 306 -73.04 63.87 24.87
CA TYR A 306 -73.16 62.47 24.42
C TYR A 306 -73.14 62.34 22.88
N SER A 307 -73.55 63.39 22.17
CA SER A 307 -73.68 63.37 20.70
C SER A 307 -72.34 63.52 19.95
N ARG A 308 -71.27 64.03 20.59
CA ARG A 308 -69.98 64.28 19.92
C ARG A 308 -69.03 63.08 19.98
N THR A 309 -69.14 62.24 21.01
CA THR A 309 -68.35 61.01 21.16
C THR A 309 -68.94 59.83 20.40
N ASN A 310 -70.28 59.72 20.33
CA ASN A 310 -70.93 58.60 19.63
C ASN A 310 -70.90 58.69 18.10
N ARG A 311 -70.66 59.87 17.51
CA ARG A 311 -70.63 60.01 16.05
C ARG A 311 -69.41 59.40 15.37
N VAL A 312 -68.40 58.97 16.14
CA VAL A 312 -67.14 58.41 15.62
C VAL A 312 -67.09 56.87 15.75
N CYS A 313 -68.03 56.25 16.47
CA CYS A 313 -67.96 54.83 16.83
C CYS A 313 -69.28 54.07 16.56
N GLU A 314 -69.75 54.05 15.32
CA GLU A 314 -70.75 53.07 14.87
C GLU A 314 -70.13 52.07 13.90
N LEU A 315 -69.48 51.03 14.43
CA LEU A 315 -69.32 49.74 13.74
C LEU A 315 -69.37 48.62 14.78
N LYS A 316 -70.17 47.61 14.47
CA LYS A 316 -70.70 46.53 15.31
C LYS A 316 -69.76 46.01 16.41
N THR A 317 -70.34 45.91 17.61
CA THR A 317 -69.81 45.31 18.84
C THR A 317 -69.37 43.85 18.67
N VAL A 318 -68.13 43.56 19.07
CA VAL A 318 -67.75 42.27 19.67
C VAL A 318 -67.34 42.59 21.12
N HIS A 319 -67.95 41.87 22.07
CA HIS A 319 -67.71 42.04 23.50
C HIS A 319 -66.29 41.59 23.85
N VAL A 320 -65.46 42.50 24.34
CA VAL A 320 -64.27 42.16 25.13
C VAL A 320 -64.36 42.99 26.40
N SER A 321 -64.77 42.36 27.48
CA SER A 321 -64.87 42.98 28.80
C SER A 321 -63.51 42.94 29.49
N SER A 322 -63.09 44.10 29.99
CA SER A 322 -62.04 44.40 30.99
C SER A 322 -60.73 43.61 30.92
N MET A 323 -59.66 44.24 30.41
CA MET A 323 -58.28 43.81 30.68
C MET A 323 -57.38 45.03 30.91
N GLU A 324 -56.47 44.92 31.88
CA GLU A 324 -55.49 45.95 32.21
C GLU A 324 -54.37 46.06 31.15
N PRO A 325 -53.64 47.20 31.06
CA PRO A 325 -52.61 47.42 30.04
C PRO A 325 -51.46 46.40 30.03
N LEU A 326 -51.19 45.73 31.15
CA LEU A 326 -50.23 44.63 31.25
C LEU A 326 -50.75 43.32 30.65
N GLU A 327 -52.06 43.08 30.73
CA GLU A 327 -52.70 41.91 30.11
C GLU A 327 -52.79 42.05 28.59
N LEU A 328 -52.91 43.27 28.06
CA LEU A 328 -52.81 43.55 26.61
C LEU A 328 -51.42 43.21 26.05
N ARG A 329 -50.35 43.51 26.81
CA ARG A 329 -48.97 43.10 26.45
C ARG A 329 -48.81 41.58 26.54
N ILE A 330 -49.33 40.95 27.60
CA ILE A 330 -49.26 39.49 27.77
C ILE A 330 -50.08 38.76 26.70
N GLN A 331 -51.25 39.27 26.30
CA GLN A 331 -52.02 38.68 25.19
C GLN A 331 -51.37 38.92 23.83
N MET A 332 -50.72 40.06 23.59
CA MET A 332 -49.88 40.24 22.39
C MET A 332 -48.78 39.18 22.32
N TYR A 333 -48.02 38.99 23.40
CA TYR A 333 -46.97 37.94 23.45
C TYR A 333 -47.55 36.51 23.40
N THR A 334 -48.71 36.27 24.03
CA THR A 334 -49.36 34.94 24.03
C THR A 334 -49.92 34.58 22.64
N ILE A 335 -50.48 35.54 21.91
CA ILE A 335 -51.00 35.33 20.54
C ILE A 335 -49.84 35.15 19.54
N ILE A 336 -48.75 35.90 19.70
CA ILE A 336 -47.53 35.74 18.88
C ILE A 336 -46.88 34.37 19.13
N SER A 337 -46.83 33.90 20.39
CA SER A 337 -46.23 32.60 20.74
C SER A 337 -47.08 31.38 20.36
N THR A 338 -48.42 31.48 20.36
CA THR A 338 -49.31 30.36 20.01
C THR A 338 -49.40 30.08 18.51
N PHE A 339 -49.02 31.03 17.64
CA PHE A 339 -48.99 30.84 16.19
C PHE A 339 -47.59 30.59 15.61
N SER A 340 -46.54 30.69 16.43
CA SER A 340 -45.16 30.35 16.04
C SER A 340 -44.84 28.83 16.12
N ILE A 341 -45.81 28.00 16.56
CA ILE A 341 -45.65 26.53 16.73
C ILE A 341 -46.61 25.72 15.82
N ASN A 342 -47.16 26.28 14.74
CA ASN A 342 -47.84 25.49 13.70
C ASN A 342 -47.37 25.82 12.29
#